data_AF-A0A133UTM5-F1
#
_entry.id   AF-A0A133UTM5-F1
#
_cell.length_a   1.000
_cell.length_b   1.000
_cell.length_c   1.000
_cell.angle_alpha   90.00
_cell.angle_beta   90.00
_cell.angle_gamma   90.00
#
_symmetry.space_group_name_H-M   'P 1'
#
loop_
_entity.id
_entity.type
_entity.pdbx_description
1 polymer ?
#
loop_
_entity_poly.entity_id
_entity_poly.type
_entity_poly.pdbx_seq_one_letter_code
_entity_poly.pdbx_strand_id
1 'polypeptide(L)' 'MEYVYAVLMLHSADREVTEENISKVLEAAGVEVDEARVKALTTALEDVNIDEAIET' A
#
# COMPACT_ATOMS: atom_id res chain seq x y z
N MET A 1 -5.25 5.12 -8.25
CA MET A 1 -3.87 4.58 -8.43
C MET A 1 -2.98 4.90 -7.23
N GLU A 2 -3.31 5.94 -6.48
CA GLU A 2 -2.76 6.35 -5.19
C GLU A 2 -2.45 5.20 -4.20
N TYR A 3 -3.33 4.20 -4.06
CA TYR A 3 -3.09 3.07 -3.15
C TYR A 3 -1.87 2.23 -3.54
N VAL A 4 -1.68 1.98 -4.84
CA VAL A 4 -0.52 1.21 -5.34
C VAL A 4 0.77 2.00 -5.11
N TYR A 5 0.75 3.32 -5.33
CA TYR A 5 1.91 4.17 -5.05
C TYR A 5 2.23 4.24 -3.57
N ALA A 6 1.23 4.26 -2.69
CA ALA A 6 1.43 4.21 -1.25
C ALA A 6 2.10 2.89 -0.83
N VAL A 7 1.64 1.76 -1.36
CA VAL A 7 2.26 0.44 -1.14
C VAL A 7 3.70 0.41 -1.62
N LEU A 8 3.96 0.85 -2.85
CA LEU A 8 5.32 0.87 -3.41
C LEU A 8 6.25 1.79 -2.62
N MET A 9 5.75 2.94 -2.15
CA MET A 9 6.51 3.85 -1.30
C MET A 9 6.89 3.17 0.02
N LEU A 10 5.91 2.56 0.72
CA LEU A 10 6.14 1.84 1.97
C LEU A 10 7.15 0.71 1.78
N HIS A 11 6.98 -0.08 0.73
CA HIS A 11 7.89 -1.16 0.36
C HIS A 11 9.31 -0.64 0.10
N SER A 12 9.46 0.40 -0.71
CA SER A 12 10.77 1.03 -1.00
C SER A 12 11.45 1.66 0.22
N ALA A 13 10.69 1.94 1.27
CA ALA A 13 11.18 2.51 2.51
C ALA A 13 11.41 1.44 3.61
N ASP A 14 11.37 0.15 3.25
CA ASP A 14 11.46 -1.00 4.17
C ASP A 14 10.43 -0.91 5.32
N ARG A 15 9.24 -0.35 5.03
CA ARG A 15 8.13 -0.25 5.98
C ARG A 15 7.10 -1.32 5.68
N GLU A 16 6.52 -1.88 6.74
CA GLU A 16 5.44 -2.86 6.61
C GLU A 16 4.23 -2.26 5.87
N VAL A 17 3.72 -3.00 4.90
CA VAL A 17 2.52 -2.64 4.14
C VAL A 17 1.30 -3.10 4.94
N THR A 18 0.74 -2.19 5.74
CA THR A 18 -0.45 -2.44 6.56
C THR A 18 -1.54 -1.42 6.25
N GLU A 19 -2.80 -1.75 6.60
CA GLU A 19 -3.93 -0.82 6.44
C GLU A 19 -3.65 0.54 7.10
N GLU A 20 -3.08 0.52 8.30
CA GLU A 20 -2.72 1.74 9.04
C GLU A 20 -1.67 2.58 8.31
N ASN A 21 -0.61 1.94 7.81
CA ASN A 21 0.48 2.65 7.15
C ASN A 21 0.05 3.23 5.80
N ILE A 22 -0.78 2.50 5.04
CA ILE A 22 -1.33 2.98 3.77
C ILE A 22 -2.24 4.19 4.01
N SER A 23 -3.14 4.12 4.99
CA SER A 23 -4.04 5.23 5.33
C SER A 23 -3.27 6.48 5.74
N LYS A 24 -2.25 6.35 6.58
CA LYS A 24 -1.38 7.47 6.99
C LYS A 24 -0.69 8.15 5.81
N VAL A 25 -0.20 7.38 4.83
CA VAL A 25 0.46 7.93 3.64
C VAL A 25 -0.54 8.69 2.77
N LEU A 26 -1.73 8.13 2.55
CA LEU A 26 -2.79 8.77 1.77
C LEU A 26 -3.33 10.04 2.45
N GLU A 27 -3.57 10.00 3.75
CA GLU A 27 -3.98 11.16 4.54
C GLU A 27 -2.93 12.27 4.52
N ALA A 28 -1.64 11.92 4.65
CA ALA A 28 -0.54 12.87 4.56
C ALA A 28 -0.44 13.53 3.16
N ALA A 29 -0.88 12.82 2.12
CA ALA A 29 -0.99 13.35 0.76
C ALA A 29 -2.29 14.15 0.53
N GLY A 30 -3.18 14.26 1.53
CA GLY A 30 -4.47 14.94 1.44
C GLY A 30 -5.52 14.17 0.64
N VAL A 31 -5.36 12.85 0.51
CA VAL A 31 -6.28 11.98 -0.21
C VAL A 31 -7.29 11.37 0.78
N GLU A 32 -8.56 11.34 0.38
CA GLU A 32 -9.61 10.66 1.13
C GLU A 32 -9.44 9.14 1.04
N VAL A 33 -9.34 8.49 2.20
CA VAL A 33 -9.06 7.06 2.31
C VAL A 33 -10.36 6.27 2.27
N ASP A 34 -10.45 5.32 1.34
CA ASP A 34 -11.51 4.32 1.29
C ASP A 34 -11.01 3.03 1.96
N GLU A 35 -11.46 2.81 3.20
CA GLU A 35 -11.08 1.65 4.02
C GLU A 35 -11.37 0.32 3.31
N ALA A 36 -12.46 0.22 2.53
CA ALA A 36 -12.79 -1.02 1.84
C ALA A 36 -11.76 -1.34 0.75
N ARG A 37 -11.22 -0.31 0.09
CA ARG A 37 -10.17 -0.46 -0.93
C ARG A 37 -8.81 -0.74 -0.32
N VAL A 38 -8.47 -0.09 0.79
CA VAL A 38 -7.23 -0.39 1.54
C VAL A 38 -7.24 -1.84 1.97
N LYS A 39 -8.34 -2.31 2.58
CA LYS A 39 -8.49 -3.68 3.03
C LYS A 39 -8.39 -4.70 1.89
N ALA A 40 -9.11 -4.46 0.80
CA ALA A 40 -9.05 -5.32 -0.38
C ALA A 40 -7.63 -5.41 -0.96
N LEU A 41 -6.89 -4.30 -0.97
CA LEU A 41 -5.51 -4.27 -1.44
C LEU A 41 -4.57 -5.01 -0.49
N THR A 42 -4.66 -4.78 0.82
CA THR A 42 -3.83 -5.46 1.82
C THR A 42 -4.04 -6.97 1.75
N THR A 43 -5.29 -7.44 1.69
CA THR A 43 -5.59 -8.88 1.51
C THR A 43 -5.05 -9.43 0.20
N ALA A 44 -5.13 -8.68 -0.89
CA ALA A 44 -4.57 -9.11 -2.18
C ALA A 44 -3.04 -9.21 -2.16
N LEU A 45 -2.36 -8.54 -1.21
CA LEU A 45 -0.91 -8.51 -1.07
C LEU A 45 -0.37 -9.50 -0.04
N GLU A 46 -1.22 -10.12 0.80
CA GLU A 46 -0.78 -11.07 1.85
C GLU A 46 0.02 -12.25 1.29
N ASP A 47 -0.34 -12.74 0.10
CA ASP A 47 0.31 -13.86 -0.58
C ASP A 47 1.21 -13.41 -1.76
N VAL A 48 1.47 -12.12 -1.90
CA VAL A 48 2.25 -11.57 -3.03
C VAL A 48 3.63 -11.13 -2.56
N ASN A 49 4.66 -11.64 -3.22
CA ASN A 49 6.00 -11.08 -3.09
C ASN A 49 6.10 -9.80 -3.93
N ILE A 50 6.11 -8.64 -3.27
CA ILE A 50 6.17 -7.34 -3.93
C ILE A 50 7.47 -7.18 -4.71
N ASP A 51 8.59 -7.70 -4.21
CA ASP A 51 9.89 -7.62 -4.91
C ASP A 51 9.86 -8.34 -6.25
N GLU A 52 9.31 -9.56 -6.27
CA GLU A 52 9.16 -10.36 -7.49
C GLU A 52 8.16 -9.71 -8.45
N ALA A 53 7.09 -9.10 -7.93
CA ALA A 53 6.07 -8.45 -8.75
C ALA A 53 6.57 -7.16 -9.44
N ILE A 54 7.63 -6.54 -8.93
CA ILE A 54 8.26 -5.35 -9.52
C ILE A 54 9.60 -5.65 -10.22
N GLU A 55 10.11 -6.87 -10.11
CA GLU A 55 11.32 -7.32 -10.78
C GLU A 55 11.11 -7.32 -12.31
N THR A 56 12.07 -6.75 -13.05
CA THR A 56 12.02 -6.61 -14.53
C THR A 56 12.86 -7.67 -15.21
#